data_AF-A0A7S3ZUD3-F1
#
_entry.id   AF-A0A7S3ZUD3-F1
#
_cell.length_a   1.000
_cell.length_b   1.000
_cell.length_c   1.000
_cell.angle_alpha   90.00
_cell.angle_beta   90.00
_cell.angle_gamma   90.00
#
_symmetry.space_group_name_H-M   'P 1'
#
loop_
_entity.id
_entity.type
_entity.pdbx_description
1 polymer ?
#
loop_
_entity_poly.entity_id
_entity_poly.type
_entity_poly.pdbx_seq_one_letter_code
_entity_poly.pdbx_strand_id
1 'polypeptide(L)'
;MPSTRSLPLALLLRSAAGLLPRTPQRLPTRLKSSLRTDADAVLDLRRVDTSRSELVSPGESTISRLWDLETWARHQKVGRYWRHLRKWPRSTTARLVLPVCVAFSLWSCLAHALRIRYFPNFSAPLAPLTLISSAVALLLTLRMNLSLLRLQESRLAWGRLVLHARETAGLAATYCAAAPAEAICRHLAVLGWCLKASLRAGEDDSDVVSTMLPPATAETVLAARKRPVALLRGAHAVVAEEVAAGRLDAQAHLSLLTQLHSLNAQIGVCERLLASPVPPTITRHTSRVLLSCALRRPPRCLRFDGRGDGVTPDLRHLTPSTRRVPARTHRENASQRRSMAAYSLVSHLLGLKDRHNGNILLDNKGHVIHIDFGFLLGTAPGGSFSLERVPFKLTAEHVEAMGGWQSDGFADFVVLLCCGFSALQKHSSKILALVEVMARDSPFPCFKTGTAAVEKMRSRLKLHLTTNEQVAAHVADLVRQSYNAYGTRQYDSFQYLTNGIYS
;
A
#
# COMPACT_ATOMS: atom_id res chain seq x y z
N MET A 1 19.17 -58.84 20.57
CA MET A 1 17.91 -59.54 20.91
C MET A 1 17.86 -59.67 22.43
N PRO A 2 16.72 -59.48 23.10
CA PRO A 2 15.37 -59.15 22.58
C PRO A 2 14.85 -57.79 23.15
N SER A 3 14.18 -56.95 22.36
CA SER A 3 12.71 -56.89 22.08
C SER A 3 12.00 -55.90 23.04
N THR A 4 10.97 -55.12 22.73
CA THR A 4 9.94 -55.16 21.67
C THR A 4 9.09 -53.87 21.72
N ARG A 5 8.80 -53.29 20.54
CA ARG A 5 7.49 -52.81 20.03
C ARG A 5 6.56 -51.90 20.87
N SER A 6 6.47 -50.63 20.41
CA SER A 6 5.28 -49.91 19.88
C SER A 6 3.88 -50.01 20.52
N LEU A 7 3.34 -48.82 20.90
CA LEU A 7 1.94 -48.32 20.78
C LEU A 7 0.83 -49.06 21.57
N PRO A 8 -0.40 -48.49 21.77
CA PRO A 8 -0.92 -47.16 21.38
C PRO A 8 -1.79 -46.43 22.44
N LEU A 9 -1.68 -45.10 22.53
CA LEU A 9 -2.70 -44.25 23.16
C LEU A 9 -3.76 -43.75 22.14
N ALA A 10 -3.96 -44.49 21.05
CA ALA A 10 -5.19 -44.47 20.27
C ALA A 10 -6.42 -44.93 21.11
N LEU A 11 -6.18 -45.43 22.32
CA LEU A 11 -7.18 -45.77 23.34
C LEU A 11 -7.63 -44.58 24.21
N LEU A 12 -6.86 -43.50 24.31
CA LEU A 12 -7.32 -42.30 25.04
C LEU A 12 -8.25 -41.40 24.24
N LEU A 13 -8.38 -41.66 22.93
CA LEU A 13 -9.36 -41.02 22.05
C LEU A 13 -10.78 -41.62 22.17
N ARG A 14 -11.04 -42.55 23.11
CA ARG A 14 -12.35 -43.22 23.26
C ARG A 14 -13.02 -43.10 24.64
N SER A 15 -12.49 -42.34 25.60
CA SER A 15 -13.00 -42.34 26.99
C SER A 15 -13.28 -40.97 27.63
N ALA A 16 -13.46 -39.90 26.85
CA ALA A 16 -13.89 -38.60 27.40
C ALA A 16 -15.18 -38.07 26.74
N ALA A 17 -16.06 -39.01 26.37
CA ALA A 17 -17.47 -38.74 26.10
C ALA A 17 -18.25 -38.97 27.39
N GLY A 18 -18.53 -37.89 28.11
CA GLY A 18 -19.34 -37.93 29.32
C GLY A 18 -19.03 -36.76 30.22
N LEU A 19 -19.61 -35.60 29.90
CA LEU A 19 -20.02 -34.54 30.82
C LEU A 19 -20.63 -33.39 29.98
N LEU A 20 -21.93 -33.51 29.72
CA LEU A 20 -22.80 -32.37 29.39
C LEU A 20 -23.62 -32.06 30.63
N PRO A 21 -24.01 -30.79 30.82
CA PRO A 21 -25.43 -30.52 30.80
C PRO A 21 -25.86 -29.64 29.62
N ARG A 22 -27.08 -29.94 29.17
CA ARG A 22 -27.85 -29.28 28.12
C ARG A 22 -28.55 -28.03 28.67
N THR A 23 -28.54 -26.91 27.93
CA THR A 23 -29.72 -26.13 27.48
C THR A 23 -29.31 -24.69 27.06
N PRO A 24 -29.91 -24.11 26.01
CA PRO A 24 -29.73 -22.71 25.65
C PRO A 24 -30.83 -21.84 26.26
N GLN A 25 -30.48 -20.86 27.11
CA GLN A 25 -31.42 -19.85 27.58
C GLN A 25 -31.73 -18.84 26.45
N ARG A 26 -33.02 -18.68 26.14
CA ARG A 26 -33.58 -17.65 25.25
C ARG A 26 -33.53 -16.29 25.94
N LEU A 27 -33.06 -15.26 25.24
CA LEU A 27 -33.27 -13.86 25.65
C LEU A 27 -34.77 -13.46 25.49
N PRO A 28 -35.31 -12.64 26.41
CA PRO A 28 -36.71 -12.23 26.38
C PRO A 28 -37.04 -11.26 25.24
N THR A 29 -38.19 -11.49 24.60
CA THR A 29 -38.73 -10.85 23.39
C THR A 29 -39.27 -9.44 23.57
N ARG A 30 -39.12 -8.79 24.74
CA ARG A 30 -39.65 -7.43 25.00
C ARG A 30 -38.70 -6.28 24.67
N LEU A 31 -37.43 -6.53 24.35
CA LEU A 31 -36.48 -5.47 23.96
C LEU A 31 -36.42 -5.21 22.44
N LYS A 32 -36.99 -6.10 21.60
CA LYS A 32 -36.90 -6.00 20.13
C LYS A 32 -37.94 -5.07 19.49
N SER A 33 -39.01 -4.72 20.20
CA SER A 33 -40.03 -3.78 19.70
C SER A 33 -39.62 -2.33 19.89
N SER A 34 -39.10 -1.96 21.07
CA SER A 34 -38.67 -0.58 21.38
C SER A 34 -37.50 -0.11 20.50
N LEU A 35 -36.52 -0.98 20.26
CA LEU A 35 -35.37 -0.70 19.38
C LEU A 35 -35.76 -0.60 17.89
N ARG A 36 -36.89 -1.17 17.48
CA ARG A 36 -37.41 -1.04 16.10
C ARG A 36 -38.12 0.29 15.89
N THR A 37 -38.93 0.73 16.84
CA THR A 37 -39.61 2.04 16.77
C THR A 37 -38.63 3.22 16.75
N ASP A 38 -37.53 3.16 17.49
CA ASP A 38 -36.50 4.23 17.47
C ASP A 38 -35.62 4.15 16.21
N ALA A 39 -35.37 2.94 15.69
CA ALA A 39 -34.66 2.75 14.42
C ALA A 39 -35.49 3.24 13.23
N ASP A 40 -36.81 3.03 13.23
CA ASP A 40 -37.72 3.49 12.19
C ASP A 40 -37.89 5.02 12.23
N ALA A 41 -37.90 5.64 13.41
CA ALA A 41 -37.91 7.10 13.57
C ALA A 41 -36.59 7.77 13.10
N VAL A 42 -35.44 7.11 13.30
CA VAL A 42 -34.14 7.55 12.77
C VAL A 42 -34.03 7.28 11.26
N LEU A 43 -34.74 6.28 10.73
CA LEU A 43 -34.81 5.99 9.29
C LEU A 43 -35.76 6.93 8.53
N ASP A 44 -36.74 7.56 9.18
CA ASP A 44 -37.61 8.54 8.51
C ASP A 44 -36.89 9.89 8.22
N LEU A 45 -35.77 10.19 8.89
CA LEU A 45 -34.86 11.27 8.50
C LEU A 45 -34.14 11.02 7.16
N ARG A 46 -34.26 9.83 6.57
CA ARG A 46 -33.82 9.54 5.19
C ARG A 46 -34.86 9.91 4.13
N ARG A 47 -36.04 10.40 4.48
CA ARG A 47 -36.93 11.09 3.53
C ARG A 47 -36.46 12.53 3.24
N VAL A 48 -35.14 12.75 3.20
CA VAL A 48 -34.60 13.82 2.37
C VAL A 48 -34.91 13.40 0.94
N ASP A 49 -35.85 14.11 0.35
CA ASP A 49 -36.34 13.93 -1.00
C ASP A 49 -35.17 13.80 -1.99
N THR A 50 -34.81 12.57 -2.34
CA THR A 50 -33.69 12.26 -3.26
C THR A 50 -34.01 12.66 -4.70
N SER A 51 -35.25 13.10 -4.96
CA SER A 51 -35.66 13.79 -6.19
C SER A 51 -34.89 15.10 -6.41
N ARG A 52 -34.35 15.74 -5.36
CA ARG A 52 -33.46 16.92 -5.48
C ARG A 52 -32.00 16.58 -5.81
N SER A 53 -31.67 15.31 -6.08
CA SER A 53 -30.35 14.93 -6.62
C SER A 53 -30.13 15.36 -8.08
N GLU A 54 -31.14 15.97 -8.72
CA GLU A 54 -31.05 16.55 -10.07
C GLU A 54 -30.21 17.84 -10.16
N LEU A 55 -29.64 18.34 -9.05
CA LEU A 55 -28.64 19.43 -9.09
C LEU A 55 -27.26 18.98 -9.60
N VAL A 56 -27.05 17.68 -9.86
CA VAL A 56 -25.80 17.19 -10.45
C VAL A 56 -25.93 17.13 -11.97
N SER A 57 -25.32 18.11 -12.63
CA SER A 57 -25.26 18.21 -14.09
C SER A 57 -24.85 16.87 -14.74
N PRO A 58 -25.53 16.40 -15.80
CA PRO A 58 -25.27 15.09 -16.46
C PRO A 58 -23.85 14.89 -17.05
N GLY A 59 -22.98 15.90 -16.95
CA GLY A 59 -21.60 15.90 -17.45
C GLY A 59 -20.52 15.72 -16.38
N GLU A 60 -20.88 15.57 -15.10
CA GLU A 60 -19.87 15.52 -14.04
C GLU A 60 -19.08 14.19 -13.95
N SER A 61 -17.82 14.32 -13.54
CA SER A 61 -16.86 13.22 -13.42
C SER A 61 -17.34 12.13 -12.44
N THR A 62 -16.95 10.86 -12.68
CA THR A 62 -17.28 9.74 -11.77
C THR A 62 -16.80 9.93 -10.32
N ILE A 63 -15.88 10.89 -10.11
CA ILE A 63 -15.29 11.23 -8.82
C ILE A 63 -16.18 12.15 -7.97
N SER A 64 -17.06 12.95 -8.58
CA SER A 64 -17.98 13.85 -7.84
C SER A 64 -19.35 13.23 -7.56
N ARG A 65 -19.67 12.10 -8.21
CA ARG A 65 -20.94 11.39 -7.98
C ARG A 65 -20.87 10.54 -6.70
N LEU A 66 -21.81 10.75 -5.79
CA LEU A 66 -22.06 9.84 -4.66
C LEU A 66 -22.57 8.49 -5.18
N TRP A 67 -22.02 7.39 -4.66
CA TRP A 67 -22.39 6.05 -5.07
C TRP A 67 -23.49 5.50 -4.16
N ASP A 68 -24.66 5.27 -4.74
CA ASP A 68 -25.75 4.50 -4.12
C ASP A 68 -25.61 2.99 -4.42
N LEU A 69 -26.43 2.16 -3.77
CA LEU A 69 -26.42 0.70 -3.99
C LEU A 69 -26.74 0.35 -5.46
N GLU A 70 -27.56 1.15 -6.13
CA GLU A 70 -27.97 0.90 -7.52
C GLU A 70 -26.84 1.19 -8.54
N THR A 71 -26.08 2.27 -8.33
CA THR A 71 -24.88 2.61 -9.10
C THR A 71 -23.79 1.56 -8.89
N TRP A 72 -23.62 1.07 -7.66
CA TRP A 72 -22.73 -0.07 -7.36
C TRP A 72 -23.16 -1.34 -8.10
N ALA A 73 -24.43 -1.72 -8.03
CA ALA A 73 -24.97 -2.88 -8.75
C ALA A 73 -24.78 -2.72 -10.27
N ARG A 74 -25.00 -1.52 -10.82
CA ARG A 74 -24.75 -1.20 -12.23
C ARG A 74 -23.27 -1.25 -12.61
N HIS A 75 -22.35 -1.00 -11.68
CA HIS A 75 -20.90 -1.04 -11.89
C HIS A 75 -20.31 -2.46 -11.80
N GLN A 76 -20.97 -3.38 -11.10
CA GLN A 76 -20.55 -4.78 -11.01
C GLN A 76 -20.94 -5.60 -12.25
N LYS A 77 -21.93 -5.16 -13.04
CA LYS A 77 -22.38 -5.84 -14.26
C LYS A 77 -21.29 -5.85 -15.36
N VAL A 78 -21.13 -6.99 -16.05
CA VAL A 78 -20.15 -7.17 -17.15
C VAL A 78 -20.38 -6.19 -18.31
N GLY A 79 -21.64 -5.79 -18.57
CA GLY A 79 -22.00 -4.78 -19.56
C GLY A 79 -21.37 -3.39 -19.32
N ARG A 80 -20.70 -3.18 -18.18
CA ARG A 80 -19.88 -1.98 -17.93
C ARG A 80 -18.79 -1.81 -18.98
N TYR A 81 -18.10 -2.87 -19.40
CA TYR A 81 -16.95 -2.76 -20.29
C TYR A 81 -17.37 -2.20 -21.66
N TRP A 82 -18.48 -2.70 -22.20
CA TRP A 82 -19.07 -2.18 -23.43
C TRP A 82 -19.49 -0.70 -23.30
N ARG A 83 -20.10 -0.35 -22.16
CA ARG A 83 -20.48 1.04 -21.88
C ARG A 83 -19.27 1.97 -21.78
N HIS A 84 -18.18 1.51 -21.17
CA HIS A 84 -16.93 2.26 -21.07
C HIS A 84 -16.27 2.44 -22.43
N LEU A 85 -16.22 1.38 -23.25
CA LEU A 85 -15.68 1.43 -24.61
C LEU A 85 -16.47 2.41 -25.49
N ARG A 86 -17.81 2.34 -25.47
CA ARG A 86 -18.67 3.25 -26.24
C ARG A 86 -18.54 4.71 -25.81
N LYS A 87 -18.33 4.97 -24.52
CA LYS A 87 -18.16 6.33 -23.98
C LYS A 87 -16.71 6.81 -24.03
N TRP A 88 -15.75 5.96 -24.39
CA TRP A 88 -14.32 6.28 -24.38
C TRP A 88 -13.99 7.54 -25.20
N PRO A 89 -14.50 7.75 -26.43
CA PRO A 89 -14.17 8.95 -27.22
C PRO A 89 -14.63 10.26 -26.59
N ARG A 90 -15.67 10.21 -25.73
CA ARG A 90 -16.20 11.38 -25.01
C ARG A 90 -15.48 11.65 -23.68
N SER A 91 -14.65 10.71 -23.24
CA SER A 91 -13.88 10.81 -22.00
C SER A 91 -12.87 11.96 -22.06
N THR A 92 -12.70 12.66 -20.94
CA THR A 92 -11.63 13.67 -20.76
C THR A 92 -10.26 13.04 -20.96
N THR A 93 -10.04 11.82 -20.44
CA THR A 93 -8.78 11.08 -20.62
C THR A 93 -8.48 10.82 -22.09
N ALA A 94 -9.49 10.41 -22.88
CA ALA A 94 -9.30 10.14 -24.30
C ALA A 94 -8.99 11.43 -25.06
N ARG A 95 -9.69 12.53 -24.79
CA ARG A 95 -9.42 13.83 -25.42
C ARG A 95 -8.00 14.34 -25.16
N LEU A 96 -7.43 14.05 -23.98
CA LEU A 96 -6.06 14.44 -23.64
C LEU A 96 -4.99 13.50 -24.24
N VAL A 97 -5.27 12.20 -24.32
CA VAL A 97 -4.29 11.18 -24.75
C VAL A 97 -4.32 10.96 -26.26
N LEU A 98 -5.48 11.06 -26.91
CA LEU A 98 -5.66 10.75 -28.33
C LEU A 98 -4.78 11.60 -29.26
N PRO A 99 -4.65 12.93 -29.10
CA PRO A 99 -3.78 13.73 -29.96
C PRO A 99 -2.32 13.28 -29.88
N VAL A 100 -1.86 12.90 -28.68
CA VAL A 100 -0.50 12.39 -28.45
C VAL A 100 -0.31 11.03 -29.13
N CYS A 101 -1.28 10.11 -29.02
CA CYS A 101 -1.24 8.82 -29.71
C CYS A 101 -1.24 8.97 -31.24
N VAL A 102 -2.02 9.90 -31.78
CA VAL A 102 -2.06 10.21 -33.22
C VAL A 102 -0.72 10.77 -33.68
N ALA A 103 -0.17 11.75 -32.97
CA ALA A 103 1.14 12.32 -33.27
C ALA A 103 2.25 11.25 -33.27
N PHE A 104 2.25 10.34 -32.29
CA PHE A 104 3.20 9.22 -32.26
C PHE A 104 3.00 8.21 -33.39
N SER A 105 1.75 7.96 -33.79
CA SER A 105 1.45 7.07 -34.90
C SER A 105 1.96 7.65 -36.22
N LEU A 106 1.74 8.95 -36.45
CA LEU A 106 2.26 9.68 -37.61
C LEU A 106 3.79 9.70 -37.64
N TRP A 107 4.43 10.00 -36.50
CA TRP A 107 5.89 9.94 -36.36
C TRP A 107 6.45 8.56 -36.68
N SER A 108 5.81 7.51 -36.15
CA SER A 108 6.19 6.12 -36.39
C SER A 108 6.12 5.77 -37.88
N CYS A 109 5.05 6.17 -38.58
CA CYS A 109 4.91 6.00 -40.03
C CYS A 109 6.00 6.74 -40.80
N LEU A 110 6.28 8.01 -40.46
CA LEU A 110 7.32 8.81 -41.09
C LEU A 110 8.72 8.20 -40.89
N ALA A 111 9.06 7.82 -39.65
CA ALA A 111 10.34 7.20 -39.33
C ALA A 111 10.53 5.88 -40.07
N HIS A 112 9.47 5.09 -40.26
CA HIS A 112 9.51 3.86 -41.04
C HIS A 112 9.76 4.12 -42.53
N ALA A 113 9.05 5.09 -43.11
CA ALA A 113 9.20 5.48 -44.51
C ALA A 113 10.63 5.98 -44.79
N LEU A 114 11.17 6.85 -43.92
CA LEU A 114 12.54 7.34 -44.02
C LEU A 114 13.58 6.24 -43.86
N ARG A 115 13.36 5.28 -42.95
CA ARG A 115 14.26 4.13 -42.76
C ARG A 115 14.33 3.26 -44.02
N ILE A 116 13.19 2.95 -44.64
CA ILE A 116 13.17 2.17 -45.88
C ILE A 116 13.88 2.92 -47.01
N ARG A 117 13.68 4.24 -47.11
CA ARG A 117 14.22 5.06 -48.21
C ARG A 117 15.73 5.30 -48.11
N TYR A 118 16.25 5.60 -46.92
CA TYR A 118 17.62 6.09 -46.74
C TYR A 118 18.53 5.14 -45.95
N PHE A 119 17.98 4.27 -45.10
CA PHE A 119 18.77 3.41 -44.20
C PHE A 119 18.22 1.97 -44.13
N PRO A 120 18.18 1.23 -45.26
CA PRO A 120 17.58 -0.10 -45.32
C PRO A 120 18.26 -1.11 -44.38
N ASN A 121 19.57 -0.96 -44.16
CA ASN A 121 20.40 -1.88 -43.36
C ASN A 121 20.50 -1.48 -41.87
N PHE A 122 19.92 -0.35 -41.46
CA PHE A 122 19.98 0.09 -40.06
C PHE A 122 19.05 -0.74 -39.18
N SER A 123 19.63 -1.51 -38.26
CA SER A 123 18.92 -2.26 -37.22
C SER A 123 19.27 -1.70 -35.85
N ALA A 124 18.32 -1.01 -35.22
CA ALA A 124 18.47 -0.55 -33.84
C ALA A 124 18.29 -1.74 -32.87
N PRO A 125 19.19 -1.93 -31.88
CA PRO A 125 19.04 -2.97 -30.87
C PRO A 125 17.84 -2.67 -29.95
N LEU A 126 17.04 -3.69 -29.67
CA LEU A 126 15.85 -3.60 -28.80
C LEU A 126 16.18 -3.59 -27.30
N ALA A 127 17.34 -4.13 -26.90
CA ALA A 127 17.72 -4.31 -25.50
C ALA A 127 17.84 -3.01 -24.67
N PRO A 128 18.38 -1.89 -25.19
CA PRO A 128 18.38 -0.62 -24.45
C PRO A 128 16.96 -0.08 -24.23
N LEU A 129 16.03 -0.32 -25.16
CA LEU A 129 14.65 0.15 -25.07
C LEU A 129 13.84 -0.62 -24.02
N THR A 130 14.06 -1.93 -23.90
CA THR A 130 13.37 -2.74 -22.88
C THR A 130 13.79 -2.32 -21.47
N LEU A 131 15.08 -2.07 -21.24
CA LEU A 131 15.62 -1.62 -19.96
C LEU A 131 15.10 -0.23 -19.55
N ILE A 132 14.98 0.70 -20.51
CA ILE A 132 14.39 2.01 -20.23
C ILE A 132 12.88 1.88 -19.99
N SER A 133 12.18 0.99 -20.70
CA SER A 133 10.73 0.81 -20.55
C SER A 133 10.33 0.26 -19.17
N SER A 134 11.10 -0.66 -18.59
CA SER A 134 10.84 -1.18 -17.24
C SER A 134 11.06 -0.11 -16.17
N ALA A 135 12.13 0.70 -16.30
CA ALA A 135 12.39 1.83 -15.41
C ALA A 135 11.27 2.88 -15.47
N VAL A 136 10.77 3.19 -16.68
CA VAL A 136 9.65 4.12 -16.87
C VAL A 136 8.35 3.57 -16.27
N ALA A 137 8.07 2.28 -16.43
CA ALA A 137 6.90 1.64 -15.83
C ALA A 137 6.93 1.74 -14.30
N LEU A 138 8.08 1.48 -13.67
CA LEU A 138 8.26 1.65 -12.24
C LEU A 138 8.03 3.10 -11.79
N LEU A 139 8.64 4.08 -12.49
CA LEU A 139 8.45 5.50 -12.19
C LEU A 139 6.99 5.94 -12.33
N LEU A 140 6.27 5.41 -13.32
CA LEU A 140 4.85 5.68 -13.52
C LEU A 140 4.02 5.10 -12.36
N THR A 141 4.31 3.87 -11.94
CA THR A 141 3.64 3.23 -10.80
C THR A 141 3.86 4.02 -9.51
N LEU A 142 5.10 4.42 -9.21
CA LEU A 142 5.43 5.25 -8.05
C LEU A 142 4.67 6.59 -8.08
N ARG A 143 4.68 7.27 -9.24
CA ARG A 143 3.93 8.52 -9.43
C ARG A 143 2.43 8.32 -9.24
N MET A 144 1.88 7.23 -9.77
CA MET A 144 0.45 6.92 -9.65
C MET A 144 0.09 6.67 -8.18
N ASN A 145 0.88 5.88 -7.46
CA ASN A 145 0.69 5.61 -6.03
C ASN A 145 0.73 6.90 -5.20
N LEU A 146 1.69 7.79 -5.44
CA LEU A 146 1.76 9.09 -4.77
C LEU A 146 0.52 9.96 -5.06
N SER A 147 0.04 9.94 -6.31
CA SER A 147 -1.15 10.69 -6.71
C SER A 147 -2.43 10.13 -6.06
N LEU A 148 -2.53 8.80 -5.93
CA LEU A 148 -3.64 8.12 -5.27
C LEU A 148 -3.65 8.39 -3.76
N LEU A 149 -2.49 8.33 -3.10
CA LEU A 149 -2.36 8.66 -1.68
C LEU A 149 -2.81 10.08 -1.38
N ARG A 150 -2.38 11.05 -2.21
CA ARG A 150 -2.80 12.44 -2.11
C ARG A 150 -4.32 12.59 -2.28
N LEU A 151 -4.91 11.89 -3.24
CA LEU A 151 -6.37 11.89 -3.44
C LEU A 151 -7.10 11.29 -2.24
N GLN A 152 -6.59 10.19 -1.68
CA GLN A 152 -7.16 9.56 -0.50
C GLN A 152 -7.08 10.48 0.73
N GLU A 153 -5.93 11.11 0.97
CA GLU A 153 -5.74 12.08 2.06
C GLU A 153 -6.74 13.24 1.95
N SER A 154 -6.94 13.77 0.73
CA SER A 154 -7.92 14.84 0.51
C SER A 154 -9.36 14.40 0.85
N ARG A 155 -9.77 13.20 0.45
CA ARG A 155 -11.11 12.68 0.75
C ARG A 155 -11.30 12.41 2.23
N LEU A 156 -10.26 11.88 2.90
CA LEU A 156 -10.30 11.66 4.34
C LEU A 156 -10.40 12.98 5.11
N ALA A 157 -9.68 14.03 4.69
CA ALA A 157 -9.77 15.35 5.30
C ALA A 157 -11.18 15.93 5.21
N TRP A 158 -11.80 15.90 4.03
CA TRP A 158 -13.18 16.35 3.83
C TRP A 158 -14.19 15.49 4.61
N GLY A 159 -14.01 14.17 4.66
CA GLY A 159 -14.86 13.28 5.45
C GLY A 159 -14.78 13.55 6.95
N ARG A 160 -13.57 13.78 7.48
CA ARG A 160 -13.33 14.16 8.87
C ARG A 160 -13.89 15.55 9.20
N LEU A 161 -13.79 16.50 8.27
CA LEU A 161 -14.38 17.83 8.42
C LEU A 161 -15.89 17.74 8.67
N VAL A 162 -16.60 16.93 7.87
CA VAL A 162 -18.05 16.71 8.03
C VAL A 162 -18.36 16.00 9.36
N LEU A 163 -17.55 15.00 9.73
CA LEU A 163 -17.71 14.29 11.01
C LEU A 163 -17.59 15.24 12.20
N HIS A 164 -16.48 15.98 12.30
CA HIS A 164 -16.25 16.91 13.39
C HIS A 164 -17.26 18.07 13.42
N ALA A 165 -17.73 18.54 12.26
CA ALA A 165 -18.77 19.56 12.20
C ALA A 165 -20.10 19.03 12.77
N ARG A 166 -20.48 17.78 12.44
CA ARG A 166 -21.68 17.13 12.99
C ARG A 166 -21.57 16.89 14.49
N GLU A 167 -20.42 16.40 14.96
CA GLU A 167 -20.16 16.20 16.38
C GLU A 167 -20.20 17.52 17.15
N THR A 168 -19.57 18.58 16.62
CA THR A 168 -19.60 19.92 17.23
C THR A 168 -21.03 20.47 17.29
N ALA A 169 -21.81 20.33 16.22
CA ALA A 169 -23.21 20.76 16.20
C ALA A 169 -24.06 19.98 17.21
N GLY A 170 -23.86 18.66 17.32
CA GLY A 170 -24.56 17.83 18.31
C GLY A 170 -24.18 18.19 19.74
N LEU A 171 -22.91 18.45 20.03
CA LEU A 171 -22.45 18.92 21.34
C LEU A 171 -23.03 20.30 21.66
N ALA A 172 -22.99 21.24 20.72
CA ALA A 172 -23.55 22.57 20.88
C ALA A 172 -25.07 22.53 21.16
N ALA A 173 -25.83 21.71 20.43
CA ALA A 173 -27.26 21.52 20.67
C ALA A 173 -27.57 20.87 22.03
N THR A 174 -26.63 20.10 22.59
CA THR A 174 -26.81 19.40 23.87
C THR A 174 -26.44 20.28 25.07
N TYR A 175 -25.35 21.03 24.96
CA TYR A 175 -24.74 21.74 26.09
C TYR A 175 -24.97 23.26 26.08
N CYS A 176 -25.34 23.85 24.95
CA CYS A 176 -25.58 25.30 24.84
C CYS A 176 -27.07 25.60 24.72
N ALA A 177 -27.46 26.84 25.06
CA ALA A 177 -28.79 27.35 24.75
C ALA A 177 -29.03 27.43 23.22
N ALA A 178 -30.29 27.55 22.81
CA ALA A 178 -30.65 27.52 21.38
C ALA A 178 -29.92 28.59 20.54
N ALA A 179 -29.83 29.82 21.04
CA ALA A 179 -29.17 30.93 20.32
C ALA A 179 -27.66 30.71 20.08
N PRO A 180 -26.82 30.41 21.10
CA PRO A 180 -25.40 30.11 20.87
C PRO A 180 -25.18 28.83 20.07
N ALA A 181 -26.01 27.80 20.27
CA ALA A 181 -25.95 26.57 19.47
C ALA A 181 -26.21 26.85 17.98
N GLU A 182 -27.22 27.67 17.68
CA GLU A 182 -27.53 28.10 16.31
C GLU A 182 -26.40 28.93 15.71
N ALA A 183 -25.82 29.86 16.47
CA ALA A 183 -24.69 30.65 16.02
C ALA A 183 -23.48 29.77 15.66
N ILE A 184 -23.14 28.78 16.48
CA ILE A 184 -22.07 27.80 16.19
C ILE A 184 -22.42 27.02 14.91
N CYS A 185 -23.66 26.53 14.78
CA CYS A 185 -24.08 25.77 13.60
C CYS A 185 -24.02 26.59 12.31
N ARG A 186 -24.39 27.88 12.35
CA ARG A 186 -24.27 28.79 11.19
C ARG A 186 -22.80 28.94 10.75
N HIS A 187 -21.87 29.11 11.68
CA HIS A 187 -20.43 29.15 11.37
C HIS A 187 -19.94 27.85 10.73
N LEU A 188 -20.36 26.69 11.26
CA LEU A 188 -20.00 25.37 10.73
C LEU A 188 -20.59 25.09 9.34
N ALA A 189 -21.82 25.56 9.08
CA ALA A 189 -22.48 25.39 7.79
C ALA A 189 -21.77 26.18 6.67
N VAL A 190 -21.36 27.42 6.96
CA VAL A 190 -20.64 28.28 6.02
C VAL A 190 -19.20 27.81 5.80
N LEU A 191 -18.57 27.19 6.81
CA LEU A 191 -17.18 26.73 6.76
C LEU A 191 -16.87 25.88 5.53
N GLY A 192 -17.75 24.92 5.20
CA GLY A 192 -17.55 24.03 4.05
C GLY A 192 -17.55 24.78 2.72
N TRP A 193 -18.41 25.80 2.58
CA TRP A 193 -18.49 26.65 1.39
C TRP A 193 -17.26 27.54 1.23
N CYS A 194 -16.87 28.24 2.29
CA CYS A 194 -15.66 29.08 2.27
C CYS A 194 -14.40 28.27 2.05
N LEU A 195 -14.30 27.07 2.65
CA LEU A 195 -13.16 26.18 2.41
C LEU A 195 -13.13 25.73 0.96
N LYS A 196 -14.27 25.34 0.38
CA LYS A 196 -14.36 24.97 -1.04
C LYS A 196 -13.93 26.14 -1.94
N ALA A 197 -14.44 27.35 -1.71
CA ALA A 197 -14.08 28.54 -2.47
C ALA A 197 -12.58 28.85 -2.35
N SER A 198 -12.00 28.73 -1.16
CA SER A 198 -10.56 28.94 -0.96
C SER A 198 -9.65 27.95 -1.71
N LEU A 199 -10.18 26.77 -2.07
CA LEU A 199 -9.43 25.73 -2.81
C LEU A 199 -9.67 25.77 -4.32
N ARG A 200 -10.62 26.57 -4.81
CA ARG A 200 -10.99 26.65 -6.22
C ARG A 200 -10.83 28.07 -6.73
N ALA A 201 -10.06 28.24 -7.81
CA ALA A 201 -9.90 29.55 -8.42
C ALA A 201 -11.23 30.03 -9.03
N GLY A 202 -11.68 31.22 -8.65
CA GLY A 202 -12.84 31.91 -9.25
C GLY A 202 -14.21 31.57 -8.67
N GLU A 203 -14.30 30.85 -7.54
CA GLU A 203 -15.56 30.74 -6.78
C GLU A 203 -15.67 31.88 -5.77
N ASP A 204 -16.80 32.60 -5.79
CA ASP A 204 -17.13 33.60 -4.77
C ASP A 204 -18.04 33.00 -3.70
N ASP A 205 -17.67 33.20 -2.43
CA ASP A 205 -18.40 32.76 -1.24
C ASP A 205 -19.08 33.93 -0.50
N SER A 206 -18.99 35.15 -1.03
CA SER A 206 -19.46 36.37 -0.35
C SER A 206 -20.98 36.34 -0.07
N ASP A 207 -21.77 35.91 -1.05
CA ASP A 207 -23.25 35.79 -0.93
C ASP A 207 -23.67 34.78 0.14
N VAL A 208 -22.94 33.67 0.26
CA VAL A 208 -23.24 32.62 1.24
C VAL A 208 -22.95 33.12 2.65
N VAL A 209 -21.84 33.83 2.83
CA VAL A 209 -21.43 34.42 4.10
C VAL A 209 -22.43 35.48 4.56
N SER A 210 -22.84 36.40 3.68
CA SER A 210 -23.79 37.47 3.99
C SER A 210 -25.21 36.96 4.29
N THR A 211 -25.60 35.82 3.71
CA THR A 211 -26.93 35.23 3.93
C THR A 211 -27.03 34.47 5.25
N MET A 212 -25.96 33.76 5.63
CA MET A 212 -25.99 32.83 6.77
C MET A 212 -25.54 33.45 8.09
N LEU A 213 -24.75 34.53 8.07
CA LEU A 213 -24.22 35.17 9.26
C LEU A 213 -24.82 36.55 9.50
N PRO A 214 -24.91 37.01 10.76
CA PRO A 214 -25.27 38.39 11.07
C PRO A 214 -24.32 39.38 10.37
N PRO A 215 -24.78 40.58 9.98
CA PRO A 215 -24.02 41.51 9.15
C PRO A 215 -22.65 41.88 9.73
N ALA A 216 -22.57 42.15 11.03
CA ALA A 216 -21.31 42.47 11.71
C ALA A 216 -20.29 41.31 11.67
N THR A 217 -20.76 40.07 11.83
CA THR A 217 -19.91 38.88 11.75
C THR A 217 -19.51 38.58 10.31
N ALA A 218 -20.43 38.76 9.36
CA ALA A 218 -20.19 38.57 7.94
C ALA A 218 -19.09 39.51 7.43
N GLU A 219 -19.14 40.81 7.76
CA GLU A 219 -18.09 41.78 7.41
C GLU A 219 -16.72 41.37 7.93
N THR A 220 -16.67 40.94 9.20
CA THR A 220 -15.42 40.48 9.83
C THR A 220 -14.84 39.26 9.11
N VAL A 221 -15.68 38.30 8.69
CA VAL A 221 -15.26 37.10 7.96
C VAL A 221 -14.82 37.46 6.54
N LEU A 222 -15.55 38.33 5.84
CA LEU A 222 -15.24 38.73 4.46
C LEU A 222 -13.93 39.52 4.38
N ALA A 223 -13.64 40.34 5.39
CA ALA A 223 -12.38 41.07 5.53
C ALA A 223 -11.18 40.18 5.88
N ALA A 224 -11.42 38.96 6.40
CA ALA A 224 -10.35 38.07 6.81
C ALA A 224 -9.61 37.45 5.61
N ARG A 225 -8.27 37.48 5.65
CA ARG A 225 -7.41 36.83 4.64
C ARG A 225 -7.70 35.34 4.48
N LYS A 226 -8.01 34.65 5.58
CA LYS A 226 -8.36 33.23 5.62
C LYS A 226 -9.76 33.06 6.21
N ARG A 227 -10.79 33.19 5.36
CA ARG A 227 -12.22 33.10 5.73
C ARG A 227 -12.57 31.84 6.53
N PRO A 228 -12.10 30.61 6.17
CA PRO A 228 -12.40 29.40 6.95
C PRO A 228 -11.88 29.45 8.40
N VAL A 229 -10.72 30.05 8.61
CA VAL A 229 -10.12 30.21 9.95
C VAL A 229 -10.86 31.27 10.76
N ALA A 230 -11.32 32.35 10.11
CA ALA A 230 -12.15 33.37 10.75
C ALA A 230 -13.50 32.80 11.21
N LEU A 231 -14.12 31.91 10.42
CA LEU A 231 -15.35 31.22 10.80
C LEU A 231 -15.18 30.34 12.05
N LEU A 232 -14.09 29.58 12.13
CA LEU A 232 -13.78 28.80 13.33
C LEU A 232 -13.52 29.70 14.54
N ARG A 233 -12.85 30.84 14.35
CA ARG A 233 -12.64 31.82 15.41
C ARG A 233 -13.97 32.39 15.92
N GLY A 234 -14.92 32.65 15.03
CA GLY A 234 -16.28 33.06 15.40
C GLY A 234 -16.99 32.01 16.24
N ALA A 235 -16.93 30.72 15.85
CA ALA A 235 -17.47 29.63 16.66
C ALA A 235 -16.77 29.51 18.04
N HIS A 236 -15.45 29.68 18.10
CA HIS A 236 -14.70 29.73 19.36
C HIS A 236 -15.14 30.90 20.26
N ALA A 237 -15.41 32.08 19.68
CA ALA A 237 -15.85 33.24 20.45
C ALA A 237 -17.21 32.99 21.12
N VAL A 238 -18.16 32.37 20.40
CA VAL A 238 -19.47 32.00 20.97
C VAL A 238 -19.30 31.01 22.13
N VAL A 239 -18.43 30.00 21.99
CA VAL A 239 -18.14 29.06 23.09
C VAL A 239 -17.51 29.78 24.28
N ALA A 240 -16.58 30.72 24.03
CA ALA A 240 -15.91 31.47 25.07
C ALA A 240 -16.88 32.39 25.85
N GLU A 241 -17.87 32.99 25.17
CA GLU A 241 -18.92 33.79 25.81
C GLU A 241 -19.80 32.94 26.74
N GLU A 242 -20.18 31.73 26.33
CA GLU A 242 -20.96 30.81 27.18
C GLU A 242 -20.18 30.35 28.43
N VAL A 243 -18.86 30.16 28.29
CA VAL A 243 -17.97 29.84 29.41
C VAL A 243 -17.82 31.04 30.35
N ALA A 244 -17.59 32.23 29.82
CA ALA A 244 -17.46 33.46 30.61
C ALA A 244 -18.74 33.77 31.40
N ALA A 245 -19.90 33.41 30.84
CA ALA A 245 -21.19 33.54 31.51
C ALA A 245 -21.50 32.39 32.50
N GLY A 246 -20.60 31.42 32.66
CA GLY A 246 -20.78 30.28 33.56
C GLY A 246 -21.88 29.30 33.16
N ARG A 247 -22.33 29.34 31.89
CA ARG A 247 -23.42 28.49 31.38
C ARG A 247 -22.93 27.15 30.82
N LEU A 248 -21.63 27.01 30.60
CA LEU A 248 -21.02 25.83 30.03
C LEU A 248 -20.11 25.12 31.05
N ASP A 249 -20.33 23.82 31.24
CA ASP A 249 -19.48 22.99 32.09
C ASP A 249 -18.05 22.84 31.50
N ALA A 250 -17.06 22.65 32.38
CA ALA A 250 -15.66 22.51 32.00
C ALA A 250 -15.41 21.33 31.05
N GLN A 251 -16.11 20.21 31.24
CA GLN A 251 -15.98 19.04 30.38
C GLN A 251 -16.61 19.27 29.00
N ALA A 252 -17.78 19.93 28.97
CA ALA A 252 -18.45 20.31 27.73
C ALA A 252 -17.60 21.32 26.92
N HIS A 253 -17.00 22.30 27.62
CA HIS A 253 -16.06 23.26 27.05
C HIS A 253 -14.88 22.57 26.38
N LEU A 254 -14.19 21.66 27.09
CA LEU A 254 -13.04 20.92 26.55
C LEU A 254 -13.43 20.07 25.33
N SER A 255 -14.60 19.44 25.38
CA SER A 255 -15.11 18.61 24.28
C SER A 255 -15.36 19.44 23.02
N LEU A 256 -16.03 20.60 23.15
CA LEU A 256 -16.27 21.53 22.03
C LEU A 256 -14.96 22.09 21.47
N LEU A 257 -14.02 22.53 22.32
CA LEU A 257 -12.72 23.05 21.87
C LEU A 257 -11.92 21.99 21.12
N THR A 258 -11.93 20.74 21.59
CA THR A 258 -11.21 19.64 20.93
C THR A 258 -11.74 19.39 19.52
N GLN A 259 -13.05 19.47 19.33
CA GLN A 259 -13.68 19.29 18.02
C GLN A 259 -13.40 20.48 17.08
N LEU A 260 -13.47 21.72 17.59
CA LEU A 260 -13.11 22.91 16.82
C LEU A 260 -11.63 22.92 16.42
N HIS A 261 -10.74 22.46 17.30
CA HIS A 261 -9.33 22.28 16.97
C HIS A 261 -9.13 21.21 15.88
N SER A 262 -9.88 20.11 15.95
CA SER A 262 -9.85 19.04 14.95
C SER A 262 -10.32 19.52 13.57
N LEU A 263 -11.32 20.40 13.52
CA LEU A 263 -11.74 21.09 12.29
C LEU A 263 -10.62 21.98 11.73
N ASN A 264 -9.97 22.78 12.58
CA ASN A 264 -8.86 23.63 12.16
C ASN A 264 -7.68 22.79 11.59
N ALA A 265 -7.41 21.64 12.20
CA ALA A 265 -6.40 20.71 11.69
C ALA A 265 -6.74 20.21 10.28
N GLN A 266 -8.02 19.92 9.97
CA GLN A 266 -8.42 19.50 8.63
C GLN A 266 -8.28 20.63 7.58
N ILE A 267 -8.54 21.89 7.95
CA ILE A 267 -8.27 23.04 7.09
C ILE A 267 -6.78 23.09 6.73
N GLY A 268 -5.90 22.92 7.72
CA GLY A 268 -4.46 22.88 7.50
C GLY A 268 -4.00 21.74 6.58
N VAL A 269 -4.65 20.57 6.65
CA VAL A 269 -4.40 19.46 5.71
C VAL A 269 -4.76 19.87 4.28
N CYS A 270 -5.93 20.49 4.07
CA CYS A 270 -6.35 20.97 2.76
C CYS A 270 -5.41 22.03 2.18
N GLU A 271 -4.98 23.00 2.99
CA GLU A 271 -4.01 24.03 2.58
C GLU A 271 -2.65 23.42 2.21
N ARG A 272 -2.15 22.49 3.04
CA ARG A 272 -0.89 21.77 2.78
C ARG A 272 -0.96 20.98 1.48
N LEU A 273 -2.08 20.27 1.27
CA LEU A 273 -2.29 19.53 0.03
C LEU A 273 -2.23 20.47 -1.16
N LEU A 274 -2.91 21.62 -1.13
CA LEU A 274 -2.87 22.59 -2.22
C LEU A 274 -1.45 23.14 -2.45
N ALA A 275 -0.75 23.54 -1.39
CA ALA A 275 0.57 24.17 -1.47
C ALA A 275 1.70 23.23 -1.89
N SER A 276 1.57 21.93 -1.60
CA SER A 276 2.66 20.95 -1.79
C SER A 276 2.29 19.91 -2.86
N PRO A 277 2.35 20.22 -4.17
CA PRO A 277 2.06 19.25 -5.23
C PRO A 277 3.09 18.10 -5.25
N VAL A 278 2.74 17.00 -5.92
CA VAL A 278 3.70 15.92 -6.21
C VAL A 278 4.93 16.55 -6.90
N PRO A 279 6.17 16.27 -6.42
CA PRO A 279 7.36 16.96 -6.88
C PRO A 279 7.42 17.11 -8.41
N PRO A 280 7.46 18.35 -8.95
CA PRO A 280 7.47 18.59 -10.39
C PRO A 280 8.68 17.99 -11.11
N THR A 281 9.74 17.68 -10.37
CA THR A 281 10.92 17.00 -10.90
C THR A 281 10.58 15.60 -11.41
N ILE A 282 9.78 14.83 -10.66
CA ILE A 282 9.34 13.48 -11.07
C ILE A 282 8.49 13.58 -12.35
N THR A 283 7.55 14.54 -12.41
CA THR A 283 6.69 14.71 -13.59
C THR A 283 7.47 15.12 -14.84
N ARG A 284 8.48 16.01 -14.70
CA ARG A 284 9.37 16.42 -15.79
C ARG A 284 10.27 15.29 -16.27
N HIS A 285 10.86 14.49 -15.37
CA HIS A 285 11.72 13.38 -15.79
C HIS A 285 10.90 12.26 -16.45
N THR A 286 9.77 11.86 -15.86
CA THR A 286 8.93 10.81 -16.46
C THR A 286 8.42 11.22 -17.85
N SER A 287 7.99 12.48 -18.02
CA SER A 287 7.53 12.98 -19.33
C SER A 287 8.66 13.04 -20.37
N ARG A 288 9.84 13.54 -20.02
CA ARG A 288 11.02 13.56 -20.91
C ARG A 288 11.44 12.16 -21.34
N VAL A 289 11.48 11.21 -20.41
CA VAL A 289 11.87 9.83 -20.74
C VAL A 289 10.81 9.17 -21.60
N LEU A 290 9.52 9.32 -21.28
CA LEU A 290 8.41 8.82 -22.13
C LEU A 290 8.48 9.39 -23.55
N LEU A 291 8.70 10.69 -23.70
CA LEU A 291 8.83 11.35 -25.00
C LEU A 291 10.06 10.82 -25.76
N SER A 292 11.20 10.67 -25.08
CA SER A 292 12.43 10.15 -25.70
C SER A 292 12.30 8.69 -26.14
N CYS A 293 11.62 7.84 -25.36
CA CYS A 293 11.35 6.44 -25.72
C CYS A 293 10.40 6.34 -26.91
N ALA A 294 9.39 7.21 -26.94
CA ALA A 294 8.39 7.20 -27.99
C ALA A 294 8.91 7.78 -29.32
N LEU A 295 9.80 8.78 -29.28
CA LEU A 295 10.49 9.29 -30.47
C LEU A 295 11.52 8.31 -31.04
N ARG A 296 12.13 7.45 -30.20
CA ARG A 296 13.18 6.49 -30.59
C ARG A 296 12.66 5.15 -31.12
N ARG A 297 11.34 4.92 -31.20
CA ARG A 297 10.76 3.69 -31.78
C ARG A 297 10.67 3.78 -33.32
N PRO A 298 11.46 3.02 -34.10
CA PRO A 298 11.04 2.61 -35.43
C PRO A 298 10.05 1.44 -35.31
N PRO A 299 8.93 1.42 -36.05
CA PRO A 299 7.99 0.31 -35.99
C PRO A 299 8.61 -0.92 -36.67
N ARG A 300 8.84 -1.96 -35.87
CA ARG A 300 8.93 -3.37 -36.29
C ARG A 300 7.82 -4.19 -35.62
N CYS A 301 6.62 -3.64 -35.54
CA CYS A 301 5.42 -4.42 -35.26
C CYS A 301 4.64 -4.46 -36.56
N LEU A 302 4.38 -5.67 -37.09
CA LEU A 302 3.84 -5.99 -38.43
C LEU A 302 4.89 -6.32 -39.51
N ARG A 303 5.71 -7.35 -39.28
CA ARG A 303 5.94 -8.36 -40.34
C ARG A 303 5.40 -9.68 -39.83
N PHE A 304 4.22 -10.05 -40.30
CA PHE A 304 3.88 -11.46 -40.49
C PHE A 304 4.69 -11.91 -41.71
N ASP A 305 5.88 -12.50 -41.50
CA ASP A 305 6.54 -13.24 -42.58
C ASP A 305 5.81 -14.58 -42.70
N GLY A 306 4.80 -14.59 -43.57
CA GLY A 306 4.27 -15.81 -44.17
C GLY A 306 5.23 -16.29 -45.24
N ARG A 307 6.27 -17.04 -44.85
CA ARG A 307 6.92 -18.02 -45.71
C ARG A 307 7.19 -19.24 -44.85
N GLY A 308 6.47 -20.31 -45.14
CA GLY A 308 6.79 -21.62 -44.63
C GLY A 308 8.12 -22.04 -45.20
N ASP A 309 9.09 -22.27 -44.34
CA ASP A 309 10.14 -23.24 -44.56
C ASP A 309 10.03 -24.24 -43.41
N GLY A 310 9.75 -25.47 -43.78
CA GLY A 310 9.55 -26.57 -42.85
C GLY A 310 10.81 -26.79 -42.03
N VAL A 311 10.63 -26.84 -40.71
CA VAL A 311 11.66 -27.32 -39.79
C VAL A 311 11.05 -28.47 -39.02
N THR A 312 11.37 -29.68 -39.49
CA THR A 312 11.41 -30.88 -38.65
C THR A 312 12.23 -30.57 -37.39
N PRO A 313 11.76 -30.92 -36.18
CA PRO A 313 12.49 -30.61 -34.96
C PRO A 313 13.69 -31.56 -34.84
N ASP A 314 14.86 -31.10 -35.27
CA ASP A 314 16.10 -31.84 -35.06
C ASP A 314 16.53 -31.67 -33.58
N LEU A 315 16.36 -32.75 -32.84
CA LEU A 315 16.47 -32.89 -31.39
C LEU A 315 17.93 -33.06 -30.96
N ARG A 316 18.83 -32.18 -31.42
CA ARG A 316 20.28 -32.26 -31.12
C ARG A 316 20.97 -30.96 -30.68
N HIS A 317 20.25 -29.87 -30.48
CA HIS A 317 20.84 -28.59 -30.02
C HIS A 317 20.35 -28.05 -28.66
N LEU A 318 19.67 -28.87 -27.86
CA LEU A 318 19.40 -28.57 -26.46
C LEU A 318 20.40 -29.30 -25.54
N THR A 319 21.68 -28.99 -25.71
CA THR A 319 22.60 -28.98 -24.57
C THR A 319 22.72 -27.52 -24.12
N PRO A 320 22.57 -27.20 -22.83
CA PRO A 320 22.75 -25.83 -22.37
C PRO A 320 24.24 -25.50 -22.49
N SER A 321 24.62 -24.81 -23.56
CA SER A 321 25.92 -24.15 -23.61
C SER A 321 25.93 -23.10 -22.50
N THR A 322 26.64 -23.41 -21.43
CA THR A 322 27.04 -22.51 -20.36
C THR A 322 27.54 -21.21 -20.96
N ARG A 323 26.67 -20.18 -20.99
CA ARG A 323 27.13 -18.80 -21.15
C ARG A 323 28.08 -18.53 -20.00
N ARG A 324 29.38 -18.47 -20.30
CA ARG A 324 30.40 -17.98 -19.37
C ARG A 324 29.98 -16.58 -18.93
N VAL A 325 29.48 -16.49 -17.70
CA VAL A 325 29.34 -15.22 -16.98
C VAL A 325 30.75 -14.62 -16.93
N PRO A 326 30.97 -13.35 -17.32
CA PRO A 326 32.29 -12.74 -17.21
C PRO A 326 32.76 -12.86 -15.76
N ALA A 327 34.03 -13.20 -15.56
CA ALA A 327 34.61 -13.35 -14.23
C ALA A 327 34.36 -12.06 -13.41
N ARG A 328 33.50 -12.15 -12.39
CA ARG A 328 33.23 -11.05 -11.47
C ARG A 328 34.52 -10.65 -10.76
N THR A 329 34.71 -9.35 -10.56
CA THR A 329 35.90 -8.86 -9.85
C THR A 329 35.89 -9.35 -8.40
N HIS A 330 37.07 -9.57 -7.81
CA HIS A 330 37.19 -9.97 -6.39
C HIS A 330 36.42 -9.05 -5.44
N ARG A 331 36.30 -7.75 -5.78
CA ARG A 331 35.56 -6.76 -4.98
C ARG A 331 34.05 -6.98 -5.04
N GLU A 332 33.49 -7.27 -6.21
CA GLU A 332 32.06 -7.57 -6.37
C GLU A 332 31.66 -8.85 -5.61
N ASN A 333 32.51 -9.87 -5.66
CA ASN A 333 32.29 -11.13 -4.93
C ASN A 333 32.29 -10.90 -3.40
N ALA A 334 33.19 -10.05 -2.88
CA ALA A 334 33.23 -9.72 -1.46
C ALA A 334 32.03 -8.88 -0.98
N SER A 335 31.53 -7.99 -1.83
CA SER A 335 30.31 -7.20 -1.58
C SER A 335 29.05 -8.07 -1.56
N GLN A 336 28.97 -9.03 -2.49
CA GLN A 336 27.89 -10.02 -2.52
C GLN A 336 27.85 -10.88 -1.27
N ARG A 337 28.99 -11.44 -0.85
CA ARG A 337 29.06 -12.28 0.37
C ARG A 337 28.58 -11.56 1.62
N ARG A 338 29.05 -10.32 1.84
CA ARG A 338 28.69 -9.51 3.01
C ARG A 338 27.21 -9.16 3.06
N SER A 339 26.67 -8.68 1.95
CA SER A 339 25.25 -8.33 1.86
C SER A 339 24.35 -9.57 1.95
N MET A 340 24.71 -10.67 1.30
CA MET A 340 23.98 -11.93 1.38
C MET A 340 23.97 -12.51 2.80
N ALA A 341 25.11 -12.49 3.52
CA ALA A 341 25.18 -12.92 4.92
C ALA A 341 24.26 -12.07 5.82
N ALA A 342 24.32 -10.74 5.68
CA ALA A 342 23.47 -9.83 6.44
C ALA A 342 21.97 -10.08 6.19
N TYR A 343 21.54 -10.14 4.92
CA TYR A 343 20.13 -10.37 4.59
C TYR A 343 19.65 -11.78 4.94
N SER A 344 20.54 -12.78 4.97
CA SER A 344 20.21 -14.14 5.42
C SER A 344 19.88 -14.16 6.91
N LEU A 345 20.67 -13.45 7.74
CA LEU A 345 20.40 -13.28 9.16
C LEU A 345 19.12 -12.46 9.41
N VAL A 346 18.91 -11.38 8.65
CA VAL A 346 17.67 -10.58 8.72
C VAL A 346 16.46 -11.44 8.35
N SER A 347 16.55 -12.23 7.29
CA SER A 347 15.47 -13.14 6.85
C SER A 347 15.16 -14.20 7.90
N HIS A 348 16.18 -14.76 8.53
CA HIS A 348 16.02 -15.73 9.60
C HIS A 348 15.36 -15.09 10.83
N LEU A 349 15.89 -13.96 11.31
CA LEU A 349 15.47 -13.30 12.53
C LEU A 349 14.05 -12.75 12.41
N LEU A 350 13.79 -11.94 11.37
CA LEU A 350 12.48 -11.34 11.11
C LEU A 350 11.48 -12.35 10.52
N GLY A 351 11.93 -13.51 10.06
CA GLY A 351 11.08 -14.55 9.49
C GLY A 351 10.35 -14.08 8.24
N LEU A 352 11.10 -13.51 7.30
CA LEU A 352 10.60 -13.06 6.00
C LEU A 352 10.12 -14.27 5.20
N LYS A 353 8.90 -14.19 4.65
CA LYS A 353 8.22 -15.31 3.98
C LYS A 353 8.06 -15.17 2.48
N ASP A 354 8.26 -13.99 1.90
CA ASP A 354 8.08 -13.74 0.47
C ASP A 354 9.42 -13.47 -0.21
N ARG A 355 10.23 -14.52 -0.34
CA ARG A 355 11.66 -14.43 -0.73
C ARG A 355 11.90 -14.93 -2.15
N HIS A 356 10.93 -14.74 -3.04
CA HIS A 356 11.09 -15.13 -4.44
C HIS A 356 12.12 -14.25 -5.16
N ASN A 357 12.63 -14.72 -6.31
CA ASN A 357 13.68 -14.02 -7.06
C ASN A 357 13.33 -12.56 -7.40
N GLY A 358 12.06 -12.26 -7.68
CA GLY A 358 11.59 -10.88 -7.94
C GLY A 358 11.78 -9.88 -6.79
N ASN A 359 11.96 -10.36 -5.54
CA ASN A 359 12.14 -9.53 -4.34
C ASN A 359 13.60 -9.48 -3.87
N ILE A 360 14.53 -10.06 -4.64
CA ILE A 360 15.96 -10.06 -4.36
C ILE A 360 16.66 -9.33 -5.51
N LEU A 361 17.10 -8.10 -5.25
CA LEU A 361 17.83 -7.29 -6.22
C LEU A 361 19.34 -7.47 -6.06
N LEU A 362 20.06 -7.26 -7.15
CA LEU A 362 21.51 -7.15 -7.20
C LEU A 362 21.89 -5.75 -7.71
N ASP A 363 22.75 -5.05 -6.99
CA ASP A 363 23.28 -3.75 -7.44
C ASP A 363 24.50 -3.91 -8.37
N ASN A 364 24.98 -2.80 -8.91
CA ASN A 364 26.14 -2.76 -9.82
C ASN A 364 27.49 -3.03 -9.13
N LYS A 365 27.52 -3.16 -7.80
CA LYS A 365 28.70 -3.52 -7.01
C LYS A 365 28.60 -4.96 -6.48
N GLY A 366 27.55 -5.69 -6.84
CA GLY A 366 27.31 -7.07 -6.41
C GLY A 366 26.58 -7.23 -5.08
N HIS A 367 26.06 -6.17 -4.45
CA HIS A 367 25.29 -6.29 -3.22
C HIS A 367 23.91 -6.91 -3.48
N VAL A 368 23.54 -7.87 -2.64
CA VAL A 368 22.20 -8.46 -2.55
C VAL A 368 21.32 -7.56 -1.69
N ILE A 369 20.15 -7.17 -2.18
CA ILE A 369 19.20 -6.30 -1.49
C ILE A 369 17.82 -6.94 -1.52
N HIS A 370 17.23 -7.18 -0.35
CA HIS A 370 15.83 -7.57 -0.25
C HIS A 370 14.93 -6.34 -0.20
N ILE A 371 13.89 -6.30 -1.03
CA ILE A 371 13.05 -5.11 -1.21
C ILE A 371 11.62 -5.24 -0.68
N ASP A 372 11.22 -6.44 -0.24
CA ASP A 372 9.85 -6.67 0.22
C ASP A 372 9.81 -7.10 1.69
N PHE A 373 9.20 -6.27 2.51
CA PHE A 373 8.99 -6.54 3.94
C PHE A 373 7.50 -6.63 4.27
N GLY A 374 6.64 -6.84 3.27
CA GLY A 374 5.19 -6.97 3.47
C GLY A 374 4.80 -8.15 4.36
N PHE A 375 5.68 -9.16 4.46
CA PHE A 375 5.47 -10.41 5.20
C PHE A 375 6.49 -10.58 6.34
N LEU A 376 6.50 -9.63 7.28
CA LEU A 376 7.36 -9.61 8.47
C LEU A 376 6.81 -10.49 9.61
N LEU A 377 7.73 -10.94 10.47
CA LEU A 377 7.47 -11.66 11.74
C LEU A 377 6.62 -12.93 11.57
N GLY A 378 6.74 -13.60 10.43
CA GLY A 378 6.08 -14.88 10.16
C GLY A 378 4.62 -14.76 9.68
N THR A 379 4.18 -13.58 9.28
CA THR A 379 3.03 -13.45 8.36
C THR A 379 3.42 -14.05 7.02
N ALA A 380 2.51 -14.78 6.37
CA ALA A 380 2.80 -15.47 5.12
C ALA A 380 1.69 -15.25 4.10
N PRO A 381 2.04 -15.14 2.80
CA PRO A 381 1.05 -15.19 1.74
C PRO A 381 0.39 -16.58 1.76
N GLY A 382 -0.92 -16.62 2.07
CA GLY A 382 -1.68 -17.88 2.21
C GLY A 382 -1.88 -18.40 3.65
N GLY A 383 -1.50 -17.64 4.67
CA GLY A 383 -1.77 -18.00 6.07
C GLY A 383 -1.09 -19.31 6.51
N SER A 384 -1.86 -20.27 7.04
CA SER A 384 -1.33 -21.54 7.58
C SER A 384 -0.72 -22.49 6.55
N PHE A 385 -0.97 -22.27 5.25
CA PHE A 385 -0.46 -23.10 4.14
C PHE A 385 0.89 -22.65 3.58
N SER A 386 1.59 -21.74 4.26
CA SER A 386 2.90 -21.24 3.83
C SER A 386 3.91 -22.37 3.57
N LEU A 387 4.27 -22.54 2.30
CA LEU A 387 5.28 -23.49 1.83
C LEU A 387 6.71 -23.09 2.26
N GLU A 388 6.94 -21.80 2.45
CA GLU A 388 8.26 -21.25 2.78
C GLU A 388 8.54 -21.35 4.29
N ARG A 389 9.08 -22.49 4.75
CA ARG A 389 9.48 -22.74 6.16
C ARG A 389 10.99 -22.63 6.42
N VAL A 390 11.75 -22.35 5.36
CA VAL A 390 13.22 -22.37 5.35
C VAL A 390 13.79 -21.14 6.09
N PRO A 391 14.91 -21.24 6.83
CA PRO A 391 15.49 -20.11 7.57
C PRO A 391 15.79 -18.89 6.70
N PHE A 392 16.46 -19.08 5.56
CA PHE A 392 16.72 -18.06 4.55
C PHE A 392 16.87 -18.71 3.17
N LYS A 393 16.88 -17.91 2.11
CA LYS A 393 17.01 -18.43 0.74
C LYS A 393 18.48 -18.60 0.36
N LEU A 394 18.90 -19.83 0.14
CA LEU A 394 20.24 -20.17 -0.34
C LEU A 394 20.15 -21.19 -1.48
N THR A 395 20.24 -20.75 -2.73
CA THR A 395 20.19 -21.61 -3.91
C THR A 395 21.58 -22.12 -4.29
N ALA A 396 21.63 -23.17 -5.13
CA ALA A 396 22.89 -23.65 -5.69
C ALA A 396 23.65 -22.54 -6.46
N GLU A 397 22.91 -21.66 -7.16
CA GLU A 397 23.48 -20.53 -7.90
C GLU A 397 24.11 -19.48 -6.99
N HIS A 398 23.53 -19.23 -5.80
CA HIS A 398 24.16 -18.36 -4.81
C HIS A 398 25.50 -18.90 -4.34
N VAL A 399 25.59 -20.22 -4.12
CA VAL A 399 26.83 -20.89 -3.72
C VAL A 399 27.85 -20.90 -4.85
N GLU A 400 27.42 -21.17 -6.08
CA GLU A 400 28.28 -21.11 -7.26
C GLU A 400 28.86 -19.69 -7.47
N ALA A 401 28.04 -18.65 -7.28
CA ALA A 401 28.51 -17.26 -7.35
C ALA A 401 29.54 -16.90 -6.27
N MET A 402 29.61 -17.66 -5.18
CA MET A 402 30.63 -17.50 -4.14
C MET A 402 31.92 -18.30 -4.41
N GLY A 403 31.96 -19.10 -5.48
CA GLY A 403 33.08 -19.95 -5.86
C GLY A 403 32.82 -21.45 -5.64
N GLY A 404 31.61 -21.83 -5.24
CA GLY A 404 31.23 -23.22 -4.98
C GLY A 404 31.34 -23.63 -3.50
N TRP A 405 30.81 -24.80 -3.17
CA TRP A 405 30.64 -25.27 -1.79
C TRP A 405 31.97 -25.43 -1.02
N GLN A 406 33.03 -25.82 -1.72
CA GLN A 406 34.37 -26.04 -1.13
C GLN A 406 35.30 -24.83 -1.27
N SER A 407 34.77 -23.67 -1.67
CA SER A 407 35.59 -22.47 -1.88
C SER A 407 35.82 -21.67 -0.62
N ASP A 408 36.95 -20.96 -0.57
CA ASP A 408 37.25 -19.97 0.46
C ASP A 408 36.17 -18.87 0.51
N GLY A 409 35.55 -18.55 -0.63
CA GLY A 409 34.45 -17.59 -0.68
C GLY A 409 33.20 -18.08 0.05
N PHE A 410 32.86 -19.36 -0.03
CA PHE A 410 31.76 -19.91 0.76
C PHE A 410 32.12 -20.00 2.25
N ALA A 411 33.36 -20.36 2.58
CA ALA A 411 33.85 -20.36 3.95
C ALA A 411 33.77 -18.95 4.59
N ASP A 412 34.21 -17.92 3.87
CA ASP A 412 34.09 -16.50 4.26
C ASP A 412 32.63 -16.14 4.58
N PHE A 413 31.68 -16.58 3.75
CA PHE A 413 30.26 -16.31 3.94
C PHE A 413 29.73 -16.95 5.23
N VAL A 414 30.11 -18.19 5.53
CA VAL A 414 29.73 -18.88 6.77
C VAL A 414 30.34 -18.17 7.99
N VAL A 415 31.60 -17.74 7.91
CA VAL A 415 32.25 -16.95 8.97
C VAL A 415 31.50 -15.64 9.22
N LEU A 416 31.12 -14.93 8.15
CA LEU A 416 30.33 -13.70 8.25
C LEU A 416 28.95 -13.93 8.90
N LEU A 417 28.29 -15.06 8.60
CA LEU A 417 27.04 -15.45 9.26
C LEU A 417 27.24 -15.70 10.75
N CYS A 418 28.31 -16.41 11.14
CA CYS A 418 28.64 -16.65 12.56
C CYS A 418 28.88 -15.34 13.30
N CYS A 419 29.76 -14.48 12.77
CA CYS A 419 30.05 -13.17 13.36
C CYS A 419 28.79 -12.29 13.46
N GLY A 420 27.97 -12.26 12.41
CA GLY A 420 26.72 -11.51 12.40
C GLY A 420 25.70 -12.04 13.40
N PHE A 421 25.59 -13.37 13.55
CA PHE A 421 24.69 -13.98 14.52
C PHE A 421 25.10 -13.66 15.96
N SER A 422 26.40 -13.75 16.29
CA SER A 422 26.93 -13.34 17.59
C SER A 422 26.68 -11.84 17.87
N ALA A 423 26.82 -10.99 16.84
CA ALA A 423 26.48 -9.56 16.97
C ALA A 423 24.99 -9.33 17.24
N LEU A 424 24.10 -10.10 16.61
CA LEU A 424 22.65 -10.06 16.88
C LEU A 424 22.33 -10.51 18.31
N GLN A 425 23.00 -11.54 18.83
CA GLN A 425 22.83 -11.98 20.22
C GLN A 425 23.26 -10.87 21.20
N LYS A 426 24.39 -10.20 20.95
CA LYS A 426 24.88 -9.08 21.78
C LYS A 426 23.91 -7.90 21.84
N HIS A 427 23.20 -7.63 20.75
CA HIS A 427 22.22 -6.53 20.66
C HIS A 427 20.76 -6.98 20.82
N SER A 428 20.53 -8.23 21.22
CA SER A 428 19.20 -8.85 21.32
C SER A 428 18.23 -8.07 22.19
N SER A 429 18.68 -7.54 23.33
CA SER A 429 17.85 -6.75 24.25
C SER A 429 17.24 -5.51 23.58
N LYS A 430 18.05 -4.75 22.84
CA LYS A 430 17.60 -3.56 22.10
C LYS A 430 16.63 -3.94 20.97
N ILE A 431 16.95 -4.98 20.23
CA ILE A 431 16.14 -5.45 19.10
C ILE A 431 14.77 -5.93 19.60
N LEU A 432 14.74 -6.75 20.65
CA LEU A 432 13.50 -7.25 21.26
C LEU A 432 12.67 -6.11 21.85
N ALA A 433 13.29 -5.15 22.53
CA ALA A 433 12.58 -3.99 23.08
C ALA A 433 11.89 -3.15 22.00
N LEU A 434 12.56 -2.90 20.86
CA LEU A 434 11.94 -2.18 19.74
C LEU A 434 10.72 -2.91 19.20
N VAL A 435 10.82 -4.22 18.97
CA VAL A 435 9.70 -5.02 18.46
C VAL A 435 8.57 -5.14 19.48
N GLU A 436 8.89 -5.20 20.77
CA GLU A 436 7.91 -5.22 21.86
C GLU A 436 7.14 -3.90 21.96
N VAL A 437 7.81 -2.76 21.82
CA VAL A 437 7.14 -1.44 21.75
C VAL A 437 6.23 -1.36 20.53
N MET A 438 6.69 -1.82 19.37
CA MET A 438 5.90 -1.84 18.13
C MET A 438 4.69 -2.78 18.18
N ALA A 439 4.70 -3.78 19.06
CA ALA A 439 3.63 -4.76 19.19
C ALA A 439 2.43 -4.24 20.01
N ARG A 440 2.64 -3.25 20.90
CA ARG A 440 1.58 -2.67 21.74
C ARG A 440 0.57 -1.92 20.87
N ASP A 441 -0.70 -2.32 20.94
CA ASP A 441 -1.84 -1.73 20.22
C ASP A 441 -1.63 -1.54 18.71
N SER A 442 -0.88 -2.48 18.11
CA SER A 442 -0.45 -2.37 16.73
C SER A 442 -1.53 -2.82 15.74
N PRO A 443 -1.88 -2.00 14.72
CA PRO A 443 -2.83 -2.41 13.69
C PRO A 443 -2.21 -3.37 12.64
N PHE A 444 -0.91 -3.67 12.75
CA PHE A 444 -0.22 -4.49 11.75
C PHE A 444 -0.58 -5.98 11.86
N PRO A 445 -0.81 -6.68 10.73
CA PRO A 445 -1.19 -8.10 10.72
C PRO A 445 -0.25 -9.02 11.48
N CYS A 446 1.04 -8.68 11.56
CA CYS A 446 2.07 -9.47 12.25
C CYS A 446 1.96 -9.46 13.77
N PHE A 447 1.26 -8.49 14.36
CA PHE A 447 1.05 -8.37 15.80
C PHE A 447 -0.38 -8.70 16.23
N LYS A 448 -1.21 -9.27 15.34
CA LYS A 448 -2.59 -9.69 15.67
C LYS A 448 -2.66 -10.70 16.82
N THR A 449 -1.61 -11.50 17.01
CA THR A 449 -1.48 -12.46 18.14
C THR A 449 -0.67 -11.88 19.30
N GLY A 450 -0.55 -10.55 19.38
CA GLY A 450 0.13 -9.83 20.46
C GLY A 450 1.62 -10.17 20.56
N THR A 451 2.04 -10.61 21.74
CA THR A 451 3.44 -10.89 22.08
C THR A 451 4.01 -12.17 21.46
N ALA A 452 3.18 -13.00 20.82
CA ALA A 452 3.63 -14.25 20.20
C ALA A 452 4.70 -14.06 19.11
N ALA A 453 4.68 -12.92 18.40
CA ALA A 453 5.70 -12.57 17.42
C ALA A 453 7.06 -12.28 18.08
N VAL A 454 7.04 -11.58 19.23
CA VAL A 454 8.24 -11.26 20.03
C VAL A 454 8.87 -12.55 20.55
N GLU A 455 8.05 -13.48 21.06
CA GLU A 455 8.57 -14.74 21.60
C GLU A 455 9.14 -15.67 20.51
N LYS A 456 8.53 -15.68 19.32
CA LYS A 456 9.12 -16.35 18.14
C LYS A 456 10.45 -15.74 17.75
N MET A 457 10.60 -14.43 17.81
CA MET A 457 11.88 -13.76 17.51
C MET A 457 12.93 -14.07 18.58
N ARG A 458 12.55 -14.05 19.86
CA ARG A 458 13.41 -14.43 20.99
C ARG A 458 13.92 -15.87 20.86
N SER A 459 13.05 -16.81 20.51
CA SER A 459 13.45 -18.22 20.33
C SER A 459 14.42 -18.44 19.15
N ARG A 460 14.39 -17.57 18.12
CA ARG A 460 15.33 -17.60 16.97
C ARG A 460 16.71 -17.03 17.30
N LEU A 461 16.81 -16.11 18.25
CA LEU A 461 18.10 -15.55 18.70
C LEU A 461 18.94 -16.56 19.49
N LYS A 462 18.34 -17.67 19.95
CA LYS A 462 19.02 -18.79 20.64
C LYS A 462 20.01 -18.31 21.71
N LEU A 463 19.52 -17.46 22.63
CA LEU A 463 20.35 -16.79 23.65
C LEU A 463 21.06 -17.74 24.63
N HIS A 464 20.67 -19.02 24.67
CA HIS A 464 21.34 -20.06 25.46
C HIS A 464 22.66 -20.57 24.85
N LEU A 465 22.92 -20.27 23.57
CA LEU A 465 24.18 -20.62 22.92
C LEU A 465 25.19 -19.50 23.20
N THR A 466 26.13 -19.77 24.11
CA THR A 466 27.10 -18.76 24.60
C THR A 466 28.49 -18.95 24.02
N THR A 467 28.85 -20.15 23.56
CA THR A 467 30.17 -20.42 22.98
C THR A 467 30.16 -20.24 21.46
N ASN A 468 31.29 -19.79 20.90
CA ASN A 468 31.44 -19.61 19.46
C ASN A 468 31.25 -20.93 18.69
N GLU A 469 31.64 -22.07 19.29
CA GLU A 469 31.46 -23.40 18.71
C GLU A 469 29.98 -23.79 18.60
N GLN A 470 29.18 -23.50 19.64
CA GLN A 470 27.73 -23.74 19.63
C GLN A 470 27.03 -22.85 18.60
N VAL A 471 27.44 -21.59 18.48
CA VAL A 471 26.91 -20.67 17.46
C VAL A 471 27.28 -21.15 16.06
N ALA A 472 28.54 -21.56 15.84
CA ALA A 472 29.01 -22.08 14.56
C ALA A 472 28.25 -23.36 14.15
N ALA A 473 28.02 -24.29 15.08
CA ALA A 473 27.23 -25.49 14.84
C ALA A 473 25.78 -25.15 14.46
N HIS A 474 25.16 -24.19 15.17
CA HIS A 474 23.81 -23.75 14.86
C HIS A 474 23.71 -23.08 13.48
N VAL A 475 24.66 -22.19 13.16
CA VAL A 475 24.71 -21.51 11.86
C VAL A 475 24.95 -22.51 10.73
N ALA A 476 25.81 -23.51 10.93
CA ALA A 476 26.01 -24.60 9.98
C ALA A 476 24.71 -25.38 9.71
N ASP A 477 23.91 -25.66 10.75
CA ASP A 477 22.60 -26.27 10.60
C ASP A 477 21.61 -25.38 9.84
N LEU A 478 21.61 -24.07 10.09
CA LEU A 478 20.78 -23.11 9.33
C LEU A 478 21.15 -23.08 7.85
N VAL A 479 22.45 -23.10 7.53
CA VAL A 479 22.96 -23.18 6.15
C VAL A 479 22.54 -24.49 5.50
N ARG A 480 22.69 -25.62 6.20
CA ARG A 480 22.30 -26.96 5.69
C ARG A 480 20.81 -27.06 5.41
N GLN A 481 19.96 -26.51 6.29
CA GLN A 481 18.51 -26.47 6.08
C GLN A 481 18.09 -25.53 4.95
N SER A 482 18.89 -24.47 4.72
CA SER A 482 18.59 -23.44 3.71
C SER A 482 19.09 -23.80 2.32
N TYR A 483 20.17 -24.59 2.24
CA TYR A 483 20.81 -24.94 0.99
C TYR A 483 19.87 -25.76 0.10
N ASN A 484 19.53 -25.15 -1.03
CA ASN A 484 18.75 -25.74 -2.11
C ASN A 484 17.44 -26.40 -1.67
N ALA A 485 16.82 -25.84 -0.63
CA ALA A 485 15.63 -26.40 0.00
C ALA A 485 14.46 -26.51 -0.99
N TYR A 486 13.80 -27.67 -0.99
CA TYR A 486 12.70 -27.98 -1.90
C TYR A 486 11.55 -26.97 -1.82
N GLY A 487 11.19 -26.52 -0.62
CA GLY A 487 10.12 -25.54 -0.41
C GLY A 487 10.38 -24.18 -1.08
N THR A 488 11.64 -23.74 -1.13
CA THR A 488 12.04 -22.51 -1.82
C THR A 488 11.87 -22.67 -3.33
N ARG A 489 12.30 -23.79 -3.90
CA ARG A 489 12.16 -24.09 -5.34
C ARG A 489 10.70 -24.20 -5.77
N GLN A 490 9.87 -24.86 -4.97
CA GLN A 490 8.44 -24.93 -5.24
C GLN A 490 7.78 -23.55 -5.19
N TYR A 491 8.20 -22.69 -4.26
CA TYR A 491 7.67 -21.34 -4.16
C TYR A 491 8.08 -20.48 -5.37
N ASP A 492 9.35 -20.55 -5.81
CA ASP A 492 9.79 -19.88 -7.03
C ASP A 492 9.05 -20.40 -8.28
N SER A 493 8.83 -21.71 -8.39
CA SER A 493 8.01 -22.29 -9.47
C SER A 493 6.55 -21.84 -9.44
N PHE A 494 5.96 -21.72 -8.24
CA PHE A 494 4.61 -21.17 -8.09
C PHE A 494 4.55 -19.70 -8.54
N GLN A 495 5.54 -18.91 -8.18
CA GLN A 495 5.65 -17.50 -8.57
C GLN A 495 5.92 -17.33 -10.07
N TYR A 496 6.68 -18.25 -10.67
CA TYR A 496 6.84 -18.32 -12.12
C TYR A 496 5.51 -18.57 -12.83
N LEU A 497 4.75 -19.58 -12.38
CA LEU A 497 3.48 -19.96 -13.00
C LEU A 497 2.39 -18.90 -12.83
N THR A 498 2.36 -18.18 -11.71
CA THR A 498 1.31 -17.21 -11.40
C THR A 498 1.63 -15.80 -11.85
N ASN A 499 2.88 -15.37 -11.68
CA ASN A 499 3.32 -13.99 -11.87
C ASN A 499 4.40 -13.83 -12.96
N GLY A 500 4.83 -14.92 -13.60
CA GLY A 500 5.87 -14.88 -14.64
C GLY A 500 7.27 -14.55 -14.11
N ILE A 501 7.51 -14.71 -12.80
CA ILE A 501 8.81 -14.42 -12.17
C ILE A 501 9.73 -15.63 -12.38
N TYR A 502 10.78 -15.47 -13.18
CA TYR A 502 11.71 -16.56 -13.51
C TYR A 502 12.44 -17.12 -12.28
N SER A 503 12.50 -18.45 -12.21
CA SER A 503 13.18 -19.26 -11.19
C SER A 503 14.69 -19.29 -11.36
#